data_AF-A0A9E1PAX7-F1
#
_entry.id   AF-A0A9E1PAX7-F1
#
_cell.length_a   1.000
_cell.length_b   1.000
_cell.length_c   1.000
_cell.angle_alpha   90.00
_cell.angle_beta   90.00
_cell.angle_gamma   90.00
#
_symmetry.space_group_name_H-M   'P 1'
#
loop_
_entity.id
_entity.type
_entity.pdbx_description
1 polymer ?
#
loop_
_entity_poly.entity_id
_entity_poly.type
_entity_poly.pdbx_seq_one_letter_code
_entity_poly.pdbx_strand_id
1 'polypeptide(L)'
;MTTLPLTLAMIALSQNPASSQSSADFNNDGNVDTTDLIALTSAIGTPCSGDCPTDLNNDGVTDQQDILVLMQFWGAVEGWVNPTDPTNNETNNDATNEEEHGCQHDLSWQGQGPVLYDAIYYDQLA
;
A
#
# COMPACT_ATOMS: atom_id res chain seq x y z
N MET A 1 22.86 38.53 32.54
CA MET A 1 23.21 37.39 31.67
C MET A 1 22.97 36.12 32.47
N THR A 2 21.81 35.48 32.32
CA THR A 2 21.55 34.13 32.82
C THR A 2 20.64 33.44 31.82
N THR A 3 21.14 32.35 31.28
CA THR A 3 20.67 31.63 30.10
C THR A 3 19.32 30.96 30.33
N LEU A 4 18.38 31.17 29.41
CA LEU A 4 17.17 30.34 29.30
C LEU A 4 17.60 28.88 29.18
N PRO A 5 17.07 27.94 30.00
CA PRO A 5 17.30 26.54 29.75
C PRO A 5 16.59 26.20 28.43
N LEU A 6 17.37 25.75 27.44
CA LEU A 6 16.84 24.98 26.33
C LEU A 6 16.22 23.70 26.92
N THR A 7 14.96 23.78 27.34
CA THR A 7 14.13 22.58 27.41
C THR A 7 13.81 22.20 25.99
N LEU A 8 14.79 21.53 25.37
CA LEU A 8 14.61 20.76 24.15
C LEU A 8 13.55 19.70 24.47
N ALA A 9 12.28 20.04 24.24
CA ALA A 9 11.22 19.08 24.20
C ALA A 9 11.56 18.15 23.04
N MET A 10 12.14 17.00 23.37
CA MET A 10 12.29 15.88 22.45
C MET A 10 10.87 15.45 22.11
N ILE A 11 10.31 16.01 21.04
CA ILE A 11 9.10 15.48 20.42
C ILE A 11 9.53 14.14 19.84
N ALA A 12 9.37 13.08 20.62
CA ALA A 12 9.43 11.73 20.10
C ALA A 12 8.25 11.58 19.15
N LEU A 13 8.50 11.75 17.85
CA LEU A 13 7.60 11.28 16.81
C LEU A 13 7.60 9.75 16.89
N SER A 14 6.82 9.21 17.81
CA SER A 14 6.50 7.78 17.87
C SER A 14 5.50 7.48 16.76
N GLN A 15 5.95 7.60 15.50
CA GLN A 15 5.23 7.03 14.38
C GLN A 15 5.48 5.52 14.50
N ASN A 16 4.49 4.82 15.02
CA ASN A 16 4.49 3.37 15.07
C ASN A 16 3.74 2.91 13.83
N PRO A 17 4.38 2.66 12.67
CA PRO A 17 3.72 2.05 11.53
C PRO A 17 3.47 0.58 11.88
N ALA A 18 2.46 0.34 12.72
CA ALA A 18 1.95 -1.00 12.98
C ALA A 18 0.67 -1.26 12.20
N SER A 19 0.43 -0.51 11.12
CA SER A 19 -0.51 -0.92 10.09
C SER A 19 0.09 -2.13 9.36
N SER A 20 -0.65 -3.24 9.36
CA SER A 20 -0.34 -4.41 8.55
C SER A 20 -0.64 -4.09 7.08
N GLN A 21 -0.01 -4.73 6.10
CA GLN A 21 -0.39 -4.58 4.69
C GLN A 21 -1.90 -4.78 4.48
N SER A 22 -2.50 -5.72 5.21
CA SER A 22 -3.94 -5.99 5.18
C SER A 22 -4.81 -4.83 5.66
N SER A 23 -4.29 -3.86 6.42
CA SER A 23 -5.08 -2.68 6.82
C SER A 23 -5.20 -1.63 5.72
N ALA A 24 -4.34 -1.69 4.69
CA ALA A 24 -4.41 -0.79 3.54
C ALA A 24 -5.25 -1.35 2.38
N ASP A 25 -5.60 -2.64 2.42
CA ASP A 25 -6.54 -3.30 1.50
C ASP A 25 -7.98 -3.11 2.04
N PHE A 26 -8.62 -2.03 1.63
CA PHE A 26 -9.92 -1.63 2.17
C PHE A 26 -11.08 -2.43 1.58
N ASN A 27 -10.94 -2.90 0.34
CA ASN A 27 -11.95 -3.71 -0.34
C ASN A 27 -11.76 -5.22 -0.10
N ASN A 28 -10.66 -5.63 0.55
CA ASN A 28 -10.25 -6.99 0.87
C ASN A 28 -10.07 -7.90 -0.37
N ASP A 29 -9.60 -7.32 -1.48
CA ASP A 29 -9.39 -8.05 -2.74
C ASP A 29 -8.01 -8.69 -2.87
N GLY A 30 -7.15 -8.49 -1.88
CA GLY A 30 -5.80 -9.05 -1.82
C GLY A 30 -4.74 -8.18 -2.48
N ASN A 31 -5.11 -7.01 -2.99
CA ASN A 31 -4.18 -6.03 -3.53
C ASN A 31 -4.45 -4.66 -2.90
N VAL A 32 -3.38 -3.96 -2.55
CA VAL A 32 -3.42 -2.53 -2.23
C VAL A 32 -3.15 -1.77 -3.52
N ASP A 33 -4.21 -1.23 -4.13
CA ASP A 33 -4.12 -0.58 -5.43
C ASP A 33 -4.87 0.77 -5.51
N THR A 34 -5.17 1.20 -6.74
CA THR A 34 -5.85 2.47 -6.98
C THR A 34 -7.27 2.50 -6.38
N THR A 35 -7.92 1.36 -6.25
CA THR A 35 -9.23 1.21 -5.60
C THR A 35 -9.16 1.63 -4.14
N ASP A 36 -8.13 1.19 -3.42
CA ASP A 36 -7.89 1.57 -2.03
C ASP A 36 -7.49 3.03 -1.90
N LEU A 37 -6.68 3.53 -2.83
CA LEU A 37 -6.35 4.96 -2.88
C LEU A 37 -7.60 5.84 -3.09
N ILE A 38 -8.53 5.42 -3.95
CA ILE A 38 -9.80 6.13 -4.15
C ILE A 38 -10.63 6.11 -2.87
N ALA A 39 -10.68 4.97 -2.17
CA ALA A 39 -11.38 4.87 -0.89
C ALA A 39 -10.77 5.83 0.16
N LEU A 40 -9.45 5.85 0.30
CA LEU A 40 -8.75 6.77 1.21
C LEU A 40 -9.00 8.23 0.84
N THR A 41 -8.81 8.59 -0.43
CA THR A 41 -8.96 9.98 -0.89
C THR A 41 -10.39 10.49 -0.77
N SER A 42 -11.38 9.60 -0.86
CA SER A 42 -12.79 9.95 -0.60
C SER A 42 -13.08 10.31 0.86
N ALA A 43 -12.24 9.85 1.78
CA ALA A 43 -12.38 10.07 3.23
C ALA A 43 -11.54 11.25 3.76
N ILE A 44 -10.64 11.82 2.94
CA ILE A 44 -9.75 12.93 3.35
C ILE A 44 -10.55 14.10 3.93
N GLY A 45 -10.09 14.61 5.07
CA GLY A 45 -10.73 15.74 5.75
C GLY A 45 -12.00 15.38 6.52
N THR A 46 -12.38 14.10 6.54
CA THR A 46 -13.43 13.61 7.43
C THR A 46 -12.82 13.35 8.81
N PRO A 47 -13.34 13.98 9.88
CA PRO A 47 -12.83 13.75 11.22
C PRO A 47 -13.16 12.33 11.68
N CYS A 48 -12.14 11.62 12.15
CA CYS A 48 -12.28 10.26 12.66
C CYS A 48 -12.87 10.27 14.07
N SER A 49 -14.16 9.95 14.17
CA SER A 49 -14.88 9.83 15.44
C SER A 49 -14.99 8.37 15.91
N GLY A 50 -13.90 7.60 15.81
CA GLY A 50 -13.86 6.17 16.12
C GLY A 50 -12.87 5.42 15.23
N ASP A 51 -13.18 4.16 14.92
CA ASP A 51 -12.40 3.35 13.98
C ASP A 51 -12.55 3.88 12.55
N CYS A 52 -11.50 4.56 12.08
CA CYS A 52 -11.34 4.95 10.69
C CYS A 52 -10.39 3.96 10.02
N PRO A 53 -10.86 3.13 9.07
CA PRO A 53 -9.95 2.26 8.33
C PRO A 53 -8.91 3.08 7.53
N THR A 54 -9.25 4.30 7.13
CA THR A 54 -8.40 5.18 6.32
C THR A 54 -7.37 5.98 7.11
N ASP A 55 -7.41 5.96 8.45
CA ASP A 55 -6.40 6.54 9.35
C ASP A 55 -5.34 5.46 9.62
N LEU A 56 -4.41 5.33 8.69
CA LEU A 56 -3.40 4.26 8.63
C LEU A 56 -2.21 4.53 9.55
N ASN A 57 -1.98 5.79 9.93
CA ASN A 57 -0.95 6.18 10.89
C ASN A 57 -1.48 6.33 12.33
N ASN A 58 -2.80 6.19 12.53
CA ASN A 58 -3.52 6.29 13.79
C ASN A 58 -3.32 7.64 14.50
N ASP A 59 -3.21 8.73 13.75
CA ASP A 59 -3.07 10.08 14.30
C ASP A 59 -4.41 10.79 14.57
N GLY A 60 -5.52 10.13 14.21
CA GLY A 60 -6.89 10.59 14.45
C GLY A 60 -7.46 11.43 13.32
N VAL A 61 -6.78 11.57 12.19
CA VAL A 61 -7.29 12.25 10.99
C VAL A 61 -6.88 11.50 9.73
N THR A 62 -7.81 11.33 8.79
CA THR A 62 -7.44 10.87 7.44
C THR A 62 -6.94 12.05 6.61
N ASP A 63 -5.64 12.08 6.33
CA ASP A 63 -4.98 13.12 5.55
C ASP A 63 -3.91 12.60 4.56
N GLN A 64 -3.03 13.48 4.09
CA GLN A 64 -1.99 13.11 3.12
C GLN A 64 -0.93 12.17 3.72
N GLN A 65 -0.76 12.13 5.03
CA GLN A 65 0.17 11.24 5.72
C GLN A 65 -0.29 9.79 5.58
N ASP A 66 -1.60 9.52 5.60
CA ASP A 66 -2.15 8.19 5.35
C ASP A 66 -1.91 7.72 3.92
N ILE A 67 -1.93 8.63 2.94
CA ILE A 67 -1.56 8.29 1.55
C ILE A 67 -0.11 7.79 1.51
N LEU A 68 0.81 8.42 2.25
CA LEU A 68 2.21 7.99 2.30
C LEU A 68 2.36 6.62 2.97
N VAL A 69 1.48 6.28 3.92
CA VAL A 69 1.43 4.94 4.51
C VAL A 69 0.86 3.93 3.52
N LEU A 70 -0.22 4.24 2.82
CA LEU A 70 -0.82 3.38 1.79
C LEU A 70 0.21 3.03 0.69
N MET A 71 1.01 4.01 0.26
CA MET A 71 2.05 3.80 -0.74
C MET A 71 3.18 2.86 -0.28
N GLN A 72 3.40 2.69 1.03
CA GLN A 72 4.38 1.72 1.54
C GLN A 72 3.90 0.28 1.40
N PHE A 73 2.60 0.08 1.23
CA PHE A 73 1.97 -1.24 1.13
C PHE A 73 1.48 -1.57 -0.27
N TRP A 74 1.79 -0.74 -1.27
CA TRP A 74 1.33 -0.90 -2.65
C TRP A 74 1.70 -2.27 -3.25
N GLY A 75 0.70 -2.94 -3.82
CA GLY A 75 0.85 -4.27 -4.42
C GLY A 75 0.10 -5.37 -3.68
N ALA A 76 0.48 -6.62 -3.91
CA ALA A 76 -0.22 -7.78 -3.36
C ALA A 76 -0.03 -7.89 -1.84
N VAL A 77 -1.10 -8.26 -1.13
CA VAL A 77 -1.08 -8.55 0.30
C VAL A 77 -0.48 -9.95 0.51
N GLU A 78 0.63 -10.03 1.23
CA GLU A 78 1.27 -11.32 1.53
C GLU A 78 0.33 -12.22 2.34
N GLY A 79 0.16 -13.46 1.88
CA GLY A 79 -0.67 -14.45 2.56
C GLY A 79 -2.18 -14.25 2.43
N TRP A 80 -2.65 -13.35 1.55
CA TRP A 80 -4.06 -13.26 1.22
C TRP A 80 -4.54 -14.55 0.56
N VAL A 81 -5.67 -15.07 1.03
CA VAL A 81 -6.36 -16.24 0.47
C VAL A 81 -7.72 -15.79 -0.03
N ASN A 82 -8.08 -16.14 -1.26
CA ASN A 82 -9.36 -15.73 -1.81
C ASN A 82 -10.49 -16.44 -1.04
N PRO A 83 -11.40 -15.72 -0.35
CA PRO A 83 -12.44 -16.36 0.46
C PRO A 83 -13.44 -17.18 -0.36
N THR A 84 -13.56 -16.86 -1.65
CA THR A 84 -14.47 -17.52 -2.60
C THR A 84 -13.86 -18.71 -3.32
N ASP A 85 -12.57 -19.00 -3.11
CA ASP A 85 -11.93 -20.16 -3.71
C ASP A 85 -12.42 -21.45 -3.01
N PRO A 86 -13.13 -22.36 -3.70
CA PRO A 86 -13.61 -23.60 -3.10
C PRO A 86 -12.47 -24.52 -2.61
N THR A 87 -11.22 -24.30 -3.05
CA THR A 87 -10.05 -25.08 -2.63
C THR A 87 -9.47 -24.62 -1.28
N ASN A 88 -9.86 -23.45 -0.76
CA ASN A 88 -9.35 -22.93 0.52
C ASN A 88 -9.92 -23.67 1.77
N ASN A 89 -10.91 -24.55 1.58
CA ASN A 89 -11.51 -25.43 2.60
C ASN A 89 -10.88 -26.83 2.61
N GLU A 90 -9.99 -27.15 1.66
CA GLU A 90 -9.32 -28.45 1.59
C GLU A 90 -8.11 -28.43 2.53
N THR A 91 -8.39 -28.63 3.83
CA THR A 91 -7.32 -28.91 4.80
C THR A 91 -6.58 -30.20 4.42
N ASN A 92 -5.35 -30.02 3.93
CA ASN A 92 -4.21 -30.92 4.12
C ASN A 92 -4.37 -32.39 3.73
N ASN A 93 -5.05 -32.73 2.63
CA ASN A 93 -5.07 -34.12 2.14
C ASN A 93 -5.09 -34.24 0.61
N ASP A 94 -4.12 -33.70 -0.12
CA ASP A 94 -3.57 -34.50 -1.23
C ASP A 94 -2.21 -34.00 -1.68
N ALA A 95 -1.27 -34.93 -1.73
CA ALA A 95 0.06 -34.71 -2.25
C ALA A 95 0.14 -35.32 -3.63
N THR A 96 -0.28 -34.59 -4.67
CA THR A 96 0.23 -34.77 -6.03
C THR A 96 0.03 -33.48 -6.83
N ASN A 97 1.16 -32.94 -7.30
CA ASN A 97 1.38 -32.08 -8.48
C ASN A 97 0.13 -31.78 -9.32
N GLU A 98 -0.13 -30.52 -9.68
CA GLU A 98 0.02 -29.94 -11.04
C GLU A 98 0.09 -28.40 -10.91
N GLU A 99 0.68 -27.75 -11.92
CA GLU A 99 1.17 -26.37 -11.98
C GLU A 99 0.16 -25.25 -11.68
N GLU A 100 0.76 -24.08 -11.39
CA GLU A 100 0.21 -22.71 -11.52
C GLU A 100 -0.15 -22.01 -10.19
N HIS A 101 0.86 -21.83 -9.34
CA HIS A 101 0.81 -20.86 -8.23
C HIS A 101 2.01 -19.92 -8.34
N GLY A 102 1.76 -18.71 -8.84
CA GLY A 102 2.69 -17.60 -8.75
C GLY A 102 2.53 -16.65 -9.92
N CYS A 103 1.81 -15.57 -9.69
CA CYS A 103 2.19 -14.30 -10.31
C CYS A 103 3.61 -13.98 -9.84
N GLN A 104 4.60 -14.57 -10.51
CA GLN A 104 5.98 -14.15 -10.42
C GLN A 104 6.01 -12.74 -11.02
N HIS A 105 5.83 -11.76 -10.14
CA HIS A 105 6.07 -10.36 -10.45
C HIS A 105 7.56 -10.23 -10.76
N ASP A 106 7.89 -10.31 -12.05
CA ASP A 106 9.21 -9.93 -12.55
C ASP A 106 9.39 -8.45 -12.22
N LEU A 107 10.11 -8.19 -11.12
CA LEU A 107 10.58 -6.86 -10.72
C LEU A 107 11.73 -6.40 -11.62
N SER A 108 11.56 -6.47 -12.94
CA SER A 108 12.42 -5.81 -13.92
C SER A 108 12.06 -4.33 -14.07
N TRP A 109 11.67 -3.66 -12.97
CA TRP A 109 11.60 -2.20 -12.86
C TRP A 109 12.90 -1.57 -12.34
N GLN A 110 13.95 -2.37 -12.11
CA GLN A 110 15.31 -1.90 -11.85
C GLN A 110 16.18 -2.14 -13.09
N GLY A 111 16.02 -1.34 -14.16
CA GLY A 111 16.91 -1.47 -15.32
C GLY A 111 16.72 -0.56 -16.52
N GLN A 112 15.52 -0.05 -16.81
CA GLN A 112 15.29 0.80 -17.99
C GLN A 112 14.54 2.06 -17.59
N GLY A 113 15.15 3.22 -17.88
CA GLY A 113 14.57 4.54 -17.63
C GLY A 113 13.21 4.75 -18.31
N PRO A 114 12.51 5.85 -17.99
CA PRO A 114 11.15 6.08 -18.44
C PRO A 114 11.07 6.01 -19.97
N VAL A 115 10.18 5.16 -20.48
CA VAL A 115 9.83 5.12 -21.91
C VAL A 115 9.14 6.44 -22.28
N LEU A 116 9.90 7.35 -22.89
CA LEU A 116 9.35 8.53 -23.53
C LEU A 116 8.58 8.09 -24.78
N TYR A 117 7.28 7.90 -24.64
CA TYR A 117 6.36 7.54 -25.71
C TYR A 117 6.03 8.71 -26.67
N ASP A 118 7.01 9.49 -27.13
CA ASP A 118 6.67 10.62 -28.03
C ASP A 118 7.78 11.22 -28.95
N ALA A 119 8.81 10.47 -29.39
CA ALA A 119 9.92 11.12 -30.13
C ALA A 119 10.52 10.43 -31.37
N ILE A 120 9.87 9.45 -32.02
CA ILE A 120 10.40 8.93 -33.30
C ILE A 120 9.27 8.60 -34.30
N TYR A 121 8.68 9.61 -34.95
CA TYR A 121 7.85 9.38 -36.14
C TYR A 121 7.98 10.46 -37.24
N TYR A 122 9.12 11.15 -37.36
CA TYR A 122 9.28 12.14 -38.44
C TYR A 122 10.70 12.21 -39.04
N ASP A 123 11.29 11.08 -39.45
CA ASP A 123 12.56 11.13 -40.22
C ASP A 123 12.67 10.13 -41.38
N GLN A 124 11.58 9.81 -42.08
CA GLN A 124 11.66 8.94 -43.28
C GLN A 124 10.92 9.47 -44.51
N LEU A 125 10.80 10.79 -44.66
CA LEU A 125 10.44 11.40 -45.94
C LEU A 125 11.46 12.49 -46.30
N ALA A 126 12.65 12.05 -46.71
CA ALA A 126 13.61 12.83 -47.49
C ALA A 126 14.18 11.95 -48.60
#